data_AF-A0A3N4JER1-F1
#
_entry.id   AF-A0A3N4JER1-F1
#
_cell.length_a   1.000
_cell.length_b   1.000
_cell.length_c   1.000
_cell.angle_alpha   90.00
_cell.angle_beta   90.00
_cell.angle_gamma   90.00
#
_symmetry.space_group_name_H-M   'P 1'
#
loop_
_entity.id
_entity.type
_entity.pdbx_description
1 polymer ?
#
loop_
_entity_poly.entity_id
_entity_poly.type
_entity_poly.pdbx_seq_one_letter_code
_entity_poly.pdbx_strand_id
1 'polypeptide(L)'
;MCRFLVYKGTNPILLSDLILNPTHSILTQSYDCRLRLDSLPHNGDGFGVGYYTTPTLSTEPCIFTSTTPAWNCVNLSRLAKKTASSLVFAHVRATTSGALSESNCHPFSYGSLMFMHNGHIANFKKIKRAIVSAIRDEYFLMVEGSTDSEWAFAVFLDTLHSLGYLPKSPPGEGAGGGAGGGFGHGVLRQAMLGTIRRLNEFLDAAGTGEPSLLNFAATDGHSVVCTRYVCSSTDEAASLYFSSGTRFHEYKEGGFYRMERHDRGQDLVMVASEPLTFERGLPPQPPRQSPIY
;
A
#
# COMPACT_ATOMS: atom_id res chain seq x y z
N MET A 1 3.33 -12.61 6.60
CA MET A 1 3.32 -11.47 5.68
C MET A 1 1.90 -10.96 5.49
N CYS A 2 1.69 -9.65 5.61
CA CYS A 2 0.39 -8.98 5.47
C CYS A 2 -0.18 -9.08 4.04
N ARG A 3 -1.42 -8.64 3.80
CA ARG A 3 -2.00 -8.46 2.44
C ARG A 3 -2.49 -7.02 2.28
N PHE A 4 -2.40 -6.46 1.07
CA PHE A 4 -2.98 -5.17 0.75
C PHE A 4 -3.72 -5.16 -0.58
N LEU A 5 -4.58 -4.16 -0.73
CA LEU A 5 -5.29 -3.79 -1.94
C LEU A 5 -5.16 -2.28 -2.16
N VAL A 6 -4.92 -1.90 -3.41
CA VAL A 6 -4.99 -0.54 -3.92
C VAL A 6 -6.02 -0.51 -5.04
N TYR A 7 -6.92 0.46 -4.99
CA TYR A 7 -7.81 0.83 -6.09
C TYR A 7 -7.57 2.28 -6.47
N LYS A 8 -7.49 2.55 -7.77
CA LYS A 8 -7.55 3.90 -8.34
C LYS A 8 -8.44 3.86 -9.57
N GLY A 9 -9.46 4.70 -9.63
CA GLY A 9 -10.35 4.78 -10.79
C GLY A 9 -10.80 6.21 -11.07
N THR A 10 -11.31 6.46 -12.28
CA THR A 10 -11.96 7.71 -12.65
C THR A 10 -13.25 7.90 -11.86
N ASN A 11 -14.02 6.83 -11.71
CA ASN A 11 -15.28 6.81 -10.97
C ASN A 11 -15.08 6.23 -9.55
N PRO A 12 -15.77 6.79 -8.54
CA PRO A 12 -15.78 6.22 -7.20
C PRO A 12 -16.37 4.81 -7.20
N ILE A 13 -15.76 3.92 -6.42
CA ILE A 13 -16.31 2.59 -6.14
C ILE A 13 -16.68 2.49 -4.68
N LEU A 14 -17.75 1.75 -4.37
CA LEU A 14 -18.15 1.48 -3.00
C LEU A 14 -17.07 0.64 -2.32
N LEU A 15 -16.67 1.02 -1.11
CA LEU A 15 -15.64 0.29 -0.37
C LEU A 15 -16.03 -1.18 -0.14
N SER A 16 -17.32 -1.50 0.02
CA SER A 16 -17.77 -2.89 0.16
C SER A 16 -17.45 -3.76 -1.06
N ASP A 17 -17.46 -3.17 -2.26
CA ASP A 17 -17.23 -3.89 -3.51
C ASP A 17 -15.74 -4.22 -3.70
N LEU A 18 -14.87 -3.58 -2.93
CA LEU A 18 -13.44 -3.88 -2.85
C LEU A 18 -13.10 -4.75 -1.64
N ILE A 19 -13.68 -4.44 -0.48
CA ILE A 19 -13.20 -4.90 0.83
C ILE A 19 -13.97 -6.12 1.33
N LEU A 20 -15.27 -6.22 1.02
CA LEU A 20 -16.16 -7.20 1.67
C LEU A 20 -16.74 -8.22 0.69
N ASN A 21 -17.30 -7.74 -0.42
CA ASN A 21 -18.21 -8.49 -1.27
C ASN A 21 -17.52 -9.51 -2.19
N PRO A 22 -16.34 -9.24 -2.78
CA PRO A 22 -15.67 -10.23 -3.62
C PRO A 22 -15.35 -11.52 -2.85
N THR A 23 -15.52 -12.67 -3.50
CA THR A 23 -15.23 -13.99 -2.89
C THR A 23 -13.80 -14.15 -2.37
N HIS A 24 -12.85 -13.39 -2.93
CA HIS A 24 -11.46 -13.30 -2.43
C HIS A 24 -11.09 -11.87 -2.03
N SER A 25 -12.04 -11.16 -1.43
CA SER A 25 -11.84 -9.81 -0.91
C SER A 25 -10.71 -9.73 0.10
N ILE A 26 -10.23 -8.51 0.39
CA ILE A 26 -9.22 -8.30 1.44
C ILE A 26 -9.71 -8.78 2.81
N LEU A 27 -11.01 -8.72 3.08
CA LEU A 27 -11.61 -9.32 4.28
C LEU A 27 -11.47 -10.84 4.25
N THR A 28 -11.76 -11.51 3.15
CA THR A 28 -11.55 -12.97 3.05
C THR A 28 -10.07 -13.33 3.23
N GLN A 29 -9.17 -12.56 2.61
CA GLN A 29 -7.71 -12.74 2.75
C GLN A 29 -7.22 -12.52 4.19
N SER A 30 -8.02 -11.92 5.08
CA SER A 30 -7.65 -11.80 6.48
C SER A 30 -7.76 -13.11 7.27
N TYR A 31 -8.52 -14.10 6.80
CA TYR A 31 -8.64 -15.42 7.45
C TYR A 31 -8.50 -16.63 6.50
N ASP A 32 -8.50 -16.41 5.18
CA ASP A 32 -8.27 -17.40 4.11
C ASP A 32 -7.41 -16.79 2.98
N CYS A 33 -6.14 -16.47 3.29
CA CYS A 33 -5.17 -16.06 2.27
C CYS A 33 -4.44 -17.28 1.67
N ARG A 34 -4.23 -17.28 0.35
CA ARG A 34 -3.81 -18.48 -0.40
C ARG A 34 -2.43 -18.36 -1.03
N LEU A 35 -1.90 -17.15 -1.19
CA LEU A 35 -0.70 -16.89 -1.98
C LEU A 35 0.42 -16.22 -1.15
N ARG A 36 0.45 -16.52 0.16
CA ARG A 36 1.55 -16.14 1.05
C ARG A 36 2.72 -17.10 0.92
N LEU A 37 3.95 -16.58 1.06
CA LEU A 37 5.16 -17.41 1.06
C LEU A 37 5.31 -18.23 2.35
N ASP A 38 4.81 -17.74 3.48
CA ASP A 38 4.93 -18.38 4.80
C ASP A 38 3.80 -19.36 5.11
N SER A 39 2.85 -19.57 4.18
CA SER A 39 1.72 -20.52 4.29
C SER A 39 0.85 -20.42 5.55
N LEU A 40 0.93 -19.32 6.29
CA LEU A 40 0.08 -19.07 7.46
C LEU A 40 -1.31 -18.57 7.02
N PRO A 41 -2.41 -19.07 7.62
CA PRO A 41 -3.74 -18.86 7.05
C PRO A 41 -4.38 -17.50 7.34
N HIS A 42 -3.90 -16.75 8.34
CA HIS A 42 -4.58 -15.56 8.84
C HIS A 42 -3.70 -14.30 8.91
N ASN A 43 -4.34 -13.16 8.64
CA ASN A 43 -3.90 -11.78 8.88
C ASN A 43 -4.90 -11.13 9.85
N GLY A 44 -4.88 -11.60 11.10
CA GLY A 44 -5.87 -11.24 12.14
C GLY A 44 -5.45 -10.11 13.07
N ASP A 45 -4.26 -9.55 12.91
CA ASP A 45 -3.66 -8.63 13.90
C ASP A 45 -3.99 -7.16 13.62
N GLY A 46 -5.14 -6.94 12.98
CA GLY A 46 -5.67 -5.64 12.62
C GLY A 46 -5.80 -5.43 11.12
N PHE A 47 -6.43 -4.31 10.78
CA PHE A 47 -6.62 -3.84 9.42
C PHE A 47 -6.53 -2.32 9.38
N GLY A 48 -6.44 -1.80 8.17
CA GLY A 48 -6.78 -0.41 7.93
C GLY A 48 -7.27 -0.15 6.52
N VAL A 49 -8.05 0.90 6.39
CA VAL A 49 -8.60 1.40 5.14
C VAL A 49 -8.35 2.89 5.09
N GLY A 50 -7.63 3.33 4.08
CA GLY A 50 -7.41 4.73 3.76
C GLY A 50 -8.07 5.08 2.43
N TYR A 51 -8.74 6.22 2.36
CA TYR A 51 -9.38 6.67 1.13
C TYR A 51 -9.44 8.19 1.06
N TYR A 52 -9.38 8.71 -0.16
CA TYR A 52 -9.54 10.15 -0.38
C TYR A 52 -11.01 10.49 -0.59
N THR A 53 -11.41 11.64 -0.08
CA THR A 53 -12.76 12.19 -0.26
C THR A 53 -12.72 13.31 -1.30
N THR A 54 -13.78 14.13 -1.38
CA THR A 54 -13.79 15.24 -2.32
C THR A 54 -12.74 16.29 -1.93
N PRO A 55 -12.04 16.92 -2.89
CA PRO A 55 -11.02 17.95 -2.58
C PRO A 55 -11.55 19.13 -1.76
N THR A 56 -12.87 19.34 -1.75
CA THR A 56 -13.53 20.38 -0.95
C THR A 56 -13.49 20.14 0.56
N LEU A 57 -13.27 18.90 1.01
CA LEU A 57 -13.20 18.56 2.44
C LEU A 57 -11.77 18.66 2.96
N SER A 58 -10.85 17.93 2.31
CA SER A 58 -9.43 17.91 2.64
C SER A 58 -8.65 17.23 1.51
N THR A 59 -7.38 17.58 1.36
CA THR A 59 -6.41 16.82 0.56
C THR A 59 -5.82 15.62 1.31
N GLU A 60 -6.02 15.57 2.62
CA GLU A 60 -5.58 14.45 3.46
C GLU A 60 -6.52 13.25 3.32
N PRO A 61 -5.98 12.02 3.38
CA PRO A 61 -6.78 10.81 3.37
C PRO A 61 -7.59 10.67 4.65
N CYS A 62 -8.78 10.08 4.56
CA CYS A 62 -9.46 9.54 5.73
C CYS A 62 -8.91 8.14 6.02
N ILE A 63 -8.44 7.88 7.24
CA ILE A 63 -7.90 6.59 7.66
C ILE A 63 -8.78 5.99 8.76
N PHE A 64 -9.14 4.72 8.56
CA PHE A 64 -9.78 3.90 9.56
C PHE A 64 -8.95 2.63 9.80
N THR A 65 -8.28 2.58 10.95
CA THR A 65 -7.48 1.44 11.42
C THR A 65 -8.12 0.79 12.64
N SER A 66 -7.82 -0.49 12.86
CA SER A 66 -8.15 -1.17 14.11
C SER A 66 -7.22 -2.36 14.31
N THR A 67 -6.93 -2.68 15.58
CA THR A 67 -6.28 -3.94 15.97
C THR A 67 -7.23 -5.14 15.99
N THR A 68 -8.54 -4.90 15.88
CA THR A 68 -9.53 -5.98 15.78
C THR A 68 -9.42 -6.66 14.42
N PRO A 69 -9.55 -8.00 14.33
CA PRO A 69 -9.60 -8.66 13.04
C PRO A 69 -10.71 -8.11 12.13
N ALA A 70 -10.43 -7.95 10.83
CA ALA A 70 -11.36 -7.31 9.89
C ALA A 70 -12.75 -7.98 9.86
N TRP A 71 -12.78 -9.32 9.92
CA TRP A 71 -14.02 -10.10 9.90
C TRP A 71 -14.93 -9.87 11.11
N ASN A 72 -14.38 -9.40 12.24
CA ASN A 72 -15.12 -9.11 13.46
C ASN A 72 -15.51 -7.63 13.60
N CYS A 73 -15.08 -6.75 12.67
CA CYS A 73 -15.36 -5.33 12.77
C CYS A 73 -16.69 -4.94 12.10
N VAL A 74 -17.76 -4.86 12.90
CA VAL A 74 -19.08 -4.44 12.40
C VAL A 74 -19.06 -3.03 11.81
N ASN A 75 -18.26 -2.12 12.37
CA ASN A 75 -18.15 -0.74 11.87
C ASN A 75 -17.47 -0.68 10.49
N LEU A 76 -16.48 -1.54 10.22
CA LEU A 76 -15.93 -1.68 8.87
C LEU A 76 -17.03 -2.04 7.86
N SER A 77 -17.88 -3.01 8.20
CA SER A 77 -19.00 -3.40 7.32
C SER A 77 -19.98 -2.26 7.07
N ARG A 78 -20.36 -1.53 8.13
CA ARG A 78 -21.32 -0.41 8.05
C ARG A 78 -20.77 0.74 7.20
N LEU A 79 -19.53 1.16 7.45
CA LEU A 79 -18.89 2.26 6.74
C LEU A 79 -18.63 1.89 5.28
N ALA A 80 -18.12 0.68 5.03
CA ALA A 80 -17.76 0.28 3.67
C ALA A 80 -18.97 0.21 2.72
N LYS A 81 -20.17 -0.10 3.23
CA LYS A 81 -21.41 -0.13 2.46
C LYS A 81 -21.99 1.26 2.14
N LYS A 82 -21.40 2.33 2.68
CA LYS A 82 -21.90 3.72 2.54
C LYS A 82 -20.84 4.72 2.09
N THR A 83 -19.61 4.25 1.88
CA THR A 83 -18.47 5.09 1.52
C THR A 83 -17.97 4.67 0.15
N ALA A 84 -17.85 5.64 -0.75
CA ALA A 84 -17.27 5.42 -2.06
C ALA A 84 -16.08 6.37 -2.28
N SER A 85 -15.06 5.88 -2.97
CA SER A 85 -13.89 6.70 -3.31
C SER A 85 -13.26 6.25 -4.61
N SER A 86 -12.61 7.19 -5.30
CA SER A 86 -11.83 6.96 -6.50
C SER A 86 -10.41 6.48 -6.21
N LEU A 87 -9.93 6.56 -4.95
CA LEU A 87 -8.60 6.10 -4.56
C LEU A 87 -8.62 5.53 -3.14
N VAL A 88 -8.34 4.23 -3.04
CA VAL A 88 -8.52 3.44 -1.81
C VAL A 88 -7.30 2.56 -1.58
N PHE A 89 -6.78 2.60 -0.36
CA PHE A 89 -5.77 1.71 0.18
C PHE A 89 -6.43 0.85 1.27
N ALA A 90 -6.29 -0.46 1.21
CA ALA A 90 -6.79 -1.39 2.22
C ALA A 90 -5.70 -2.39 2.58
N HIS A 91 -5.56 -2.71 3.86
CA HIS A 91 -4.49 -3.56 4.36
C HIS A 91 -4.97 -4.42 5.53
N VAL A 92 -4.56 -5.69 5.56
CA VAL A 92 -4.81 -6.60 6.67
C VAL A 92 -3.47 -7.13 7.19
N ARG A 93 -3.29 -7.02 8.51
CA ARG A 93 -1.99 -7.20 9.17
C ARG A 93 -1.81 -8.64 9.68
N ALA A 94 -0.64 -9.19 9.39
CA ALA A 94 -0.08 -10.34 10.09
C ALA A 94 1.21 -9.87 10.78
N THR A 95 1.21 -9.82 12.11
CA THR A 95 2.29 -9.26 12.91
C THR A 95 3.56 -10.09 12.75
N THR A 96 4.57 -9.50 12.12
CA THR A 96 5.95 -10.01 12.12
C THR A 96 6.83 -9.25 13.11
N SER A 97 6.49 -7.99 13.38
CA SER A 97 7.18 -7.11 14.32
C SER A 97 6.25 -6.03 14.89
N GLY A 98 6.65 -5.46 16.03
CA GLY A 98 5.90 -4.42 16.75
C GLY A 98 4.76 -4.96 17.60
N ALA A 99 4.29 -4.15 18.55
CA ALA A 99 3.15 -4.51 19.40
C ALA A 99 1.83 -4.51 18.61
N LEU A 100 0.78 -5.11 19.18
CA LEU A 100 -0.58 -4.94 18.69
C LEU A 100 -1.06 -3.53 19.08
N SER A 101 -1.00 -2.60 18.13
CA SER A 101 -1.38 -1.20 18.30
C SER A 101 -1.88 -0.65 16.97
N GLU A 102 -2.83 0.27 17.01
CA GLU A 102 -3.36 0.92 15.80
C GLU A 102 -2.29 1.73 15.07
N SER A 103 -1.36 2.34 15.79
CA SER A 103 -0.16 3.00 15.22
C SER A 103 0.73 2.07 14.39
N ASN A 104 0.58 0.74 14.50
CA ASN A 104 1.31 -0.24 13.70
C ASN A 104 0.46 -0.80 12.53
N CYS A 105 -0.76 -0.30 12.34
CA CYS A 105 -1.66 -0.71 11.27
C CYS A 105 -1.51 0.23 10.07
N HIS A 106 -1.34 -0.36 8.89
CA HIS A 106 -1.35 0.37 7.63
C HIS A 106 -2.78 0.79 7.24
N PRO A 107 -2.95 1.82 6.39
CA PRO A 107 -1.91 2.69 5.83
C PRO A 107 -1.40 3.73 6.84
N PHE A 108 -0.14 4.14 6.68
CA PHE A 108 0.39 5.34 7.34
C PHE A 108 0.08 6.58 6.49
N SER A 109 0.01 7.76 7.10
CA SER A 109 -0.18 9.01 6.35
C SER A 109 0.68 10.16 6.84
N TYR A 110 0.91 11.11 5.93
CA TYR A 110 1.58 12.36 6.24
C TYR A 110 1.15 13.44 5.23
N GLY A 111 0.32 14.41 5.68
CA GLY A 111 -0.35 15.33 4.77
C GLY A 111 -1.20 14.57 3.74
N SER A 112 -1.02 14.86 2.46
CA SER A 112 -1.75 14.15 1.40
C SER A 112 -1.19 12.76 1.07
N LEU A 113 -0.09 12.32 1.67
CA LEU A 113 0.54 11.05 1.33
C LEU A 113 -0.04 9.89 2.16
N MET A 114 -0.29 8.74 1.53
CA MET A 114 -0.48 7.45 2.21
C MET A 114 0.61 6.45 1.81
N PHE A 115 0.93 5.54 2.73
CA PHE A 115 1.94 4.50 2.52
C PHE A 115 1.53 3.15 3.12
N MET A 116 1.79 2.07 2.38
CA MET A 116 1.62 0.68 2.81
C MET A 116 2.86 -0.15 2.53
N HIS A 117 3.11 -1.13 3.38
CA HIS A 117 4.16 -2.13 3.19
C HIS A 117 3.61 -3.54 3.42
N ASN A 118 3.90 -4.44 2.48
CA ASN A 118 3.69 -5.88 2.61
C ASN A 118 5.04 -6.58 2.47
N GLY A 119 5.61 -6.95 3.62
CA GLY A 119 6.90 -7.59 3.68
C GLY A 119 7.55 -7.32 5.02
N HIS A 120 8.88 -7.25 5.02
CA HIS A 120 9.68 -6.95 6.20
C HIS A 120 11.06 -6.44 5.76
N ILE A 121 11.66 -5.62 6.61
CA ILE A 121 13.05 -5.21 6.49
C ILE A 121 13.88 -6.11 7.40
N ALA A 122 14.72 -6.94 6.77
CA ALA A 122 15.54 -7.90 7.47
C ALA A 122 16.45 -7.21 8.49
N ASN A 123 16.65 -7.83 9.65
CA ASN A 123 17.54 -7.32 10.70
C ASN A 123 17.31 -5.84 11.09
N PHE A 124 16.07 -5.34 11.01
CA PHE A 124 15.73 -3.92 11.20
C PHE A 124 16.36 -3.27 12.45
N LYS A 125 16.47 -4.00 13.56
CA LYS A 125 17.11 -3.52 14.81
C LYS A 125 18.57 -3.07 14.62
N LYS A 126 19.31 -3.67 13.70
CA LYS A 126 20.71 -3.32 13.41
C LYS A 126 20.83 -2.01 12.63
N ILE A 127 19.86 -1.73 11.76
CA ILE A 127 19.89 -0.55 10.89
C ILE A 127 19.09 0.64 11.45
N LYS A 128 18.18 0.42 12.42
CA LYS A 128 17.30 1.47 12.95
C LYS A 128 18.07 2.71 13.41
N ARG A 129 19.18 2.52 14.12
CA ARG A 129 20.01 3.66 14.57
C ARG A 129 20.60 4.45 13.40
N ALA A 130 21.05 3.77 12.34
CA ALA A 130 21.57 4.42 11.15
C ALA A 130 20.48 5.21 10.41
N ILE A 131 19.27 4.64 10.30
CA ILE A 131 18.11 5.34 9.73
C ILE A 131 17.80 6.61 10.52
N VAL A 132 17.70 6.52 11.85
CA VAL A 132 17.44 7.68 12.73
C VAL A 132 18.45 8.80 12.50
N SER A 133 19.74 8.48 12.37
CA SER A 133 20.79 9.47 12.13
C SER A 133 20.78 10.06 10.71
N ALA A 134 20.11 9.42 9.76
CA ALA A 134 20.17 9.77 8.34
C ALA A 134 18.93 10.52 7.83
N ILE A 135 17.85 10.60 8.61
CA ILE A 135 16.63 11.32 8.25
C ILE A 135 16.52 12.63 9.04
N ARG A 136 15.79 13.60 8.49
CA ARG A 136 15.49 14.86 9.19
C ARG A 136 14.61 14.64 10.42
N ASP A 137 14.79 15.50 11.43
CA ASP A 137 14.03 15.50 12.69
C ASP A 137 12.52 15.47 12.48
N GLU A 138 12.01 16.21 11.49
CA GLU A 138 10.58 16.25 11.18
C GLU A 138 10.00 14.86 10.89
N TYR A 139 10.73 14.00 10.17
CA TYR A 139 10.27 12.65 9.82
C TYR A 139 10.57 11.63 10.90
N PHE A 140 11.63 11.85 11.69
CA PHE A 140 11.88 11.10 12.91
C PHE A 140 10.73 11.27 13.92
N LEU A 141 10.28 12.50 14.14
CA LEU A 141 9.23 12.85 15.11
C LEU A 141 7.82 12.43 14.66
N MET A 142 7.63 12.10 13.38
CA MET A 142 6.37 11.59 12.85
C MET A 142 6.09 10.14 13.26
N VAL A 143 7.13 9.34 13.48
CA VAL A 143 6.98 7.91 13.78
C VAL A 143 6.37 7.72 15.16
N GLU A 144 5.17 7.16 15.22
CA GLU A 144 4.43 6.90 16.46
C GLU A 144 4.49 5.42 16.88
N GLY A 145 4.51 4.53 15.90
CA GLY A 145 4.59 3.09 16.10
C GLY A 145 6.02 2.57 16.23
N SER A 146 6.16 1.28 15.94
CA SER A 146 7.38 0.52 16.20
C SER A 146 7.81 -0.39 15.04
N THR A 147 7.06 -0.36 13.94
CA THR A 147 7.28 -1.25 12.79
C THR A 147 8.38 -0.73 11.89
N ASP A 148 9.13 -1.65 11.29
CA ASP A 148 10.04 -1.37 10.17
C ASP A 148 9.37 -0.60 9.02
N SER A 149 8.08 -0.86 8.82
CA SER A 149 7.24 -0.34 7.76
C SER A 149 6.99 1.16 7.90
N GLU A 150 6.74 1.64 9.12
CA GLU A 150 6.58 3.08 9.41
C GLU A 150 7.92 3.82 9.28
N TRP A 151 9.02 3.18 9.69
CA TRP A 151 10.36 3.74 9.45
C TRP A 151 10.72 3.79 7.95
N ALA A 152 10.29 2.82 7.14
CA ALA A 152 10.41 2.93 5.68
C ALA A 152 9.62 4.11 5.12
N PHE A 153 8.44 4.39 5.68
CA PHE A 153 7.68 5.58 5.30
C PHE A 153 8.42 6.88 5.67
N ALA A 154 9.04 6.95 6.86
CA ALA A 154 9.87 8.10 7.23
C ALA A 154 11.07 8.30 6.27
N VAL A 155 11.75 7.21 5.87
CA VAL A 155 12.81 7.27 4.84
C VAL A 155 12.24 7.74 3.49
N PHE A 156 11.04 7.32 3.11
CA PHE A 156 10.37 7.78 1.89
C PHE A 156 10.10 9.28 1.91
N LEU A 157 9.55 9.82 3.01
CA LEU A 157 9.32 11.26 3.17
C LEU A 157 10.62 12.05 3.09
N ASP A 158 11.67 11.59 3.78
CA ASP A 158 12.99 12.23 3.75
C ASP A 158 13.65 12.17 2.37
N THR A 159 13.43 11.08 1.64
CA THR A 159 13.90 10.93 0.26
C THR A 159 13.18 11.89 -0.68
N LEU A 160 11.85 12.02 -0.53
CA LEU A 160 11.04 12.98 -1.29
C LEU A 160 11.49 14.43 -1.03
N HIS A 161 11.73 14.78 0.24
CA HIS A 161 12.33 16.09 0.61
C HIS A 161 13.67 16.28 -0.06
N SER A 162 14.55 15.28 -0.02
CA SER A 162 15.89 15.38 -0.62
C SER A 162 15.87 15.52 -2.14
N LEU A 163 14.77 15.16 -2.81
CA LEU A 163 14.52 15.44 -4.24
C LEU A 163 13.99 16.86 -4.50
N GLY A 164 13.83 17.69 -3.47
CA GLY A 164 13.36 19.07 -3.56
C GLY A 164 11.85 19.25 -3.33
N TYR A 165 11.15 18.21 -2.89
CA TYR A 165 9.69 18.26 -2.70
C TYR A 165 9.32 18.15 -1.22
N LEU A 166 8.69 19.19 -0.68
CA LEU A 166 8.22 19.18 0.72
C LEU A 166 7.01 18.24 0.86
N PRO A 167 7.07 17.17 1.67
CA PRO A 167 5.99 16.18 1.74
C PRO A 167 4.64 16.73 2.26
N LYS A 168 4.66 17.79 3.09
CA LYS A 168 3.44 18.49 3.55
C LYS A 168 2.82 19.44 2.52
N SER A 169 3.55 19.72 1.44
CA SER A 169 3.17 20.75 0.47
C SER A 169 3.31 20.17 -0.93
N PRO A 170 2.37 19.30 -1.34
CA PRO A 170 2.37 18.77 -2.70
C PRO A 170 2.38 19.93 -3.70
N PRO A 171 3.19 19.84 -4.77
CA PRO A 171 3.15 20.84 -5.82
C PRO A 171 1.73 20.86 -6.42
N GLY A 172 1.16 22.06 -6.56
CA GLY A 172 -0.14 22.23 -7.22
C GLY A 172 -0.06 21.85 -8.71
N GLU A 173 -1.17 21.98 -9.43
CA GLU A 173 -1.17 21.80 -10.90
C GLU A 173 -0.17 22.78 -11.56
N GLY A 174 0.86 22.27 -12.25
CA GLY A 174 1.87 23.10 -12.92
C GLY A 174 3.31 22.64 -12.72
N ALA A 175 4.26 23.58 -12.79
CA ALA A 175 5.70 23.30 -12.86
C ALA A 175 6.21 22.41 -11.71
N GLY A 176 6.43 21.13 -12.00
CA GLY A 176 6.90 20.11 -11.06
C GLY A 176 5.82 19.23 -10.42
N GLY A 177 4.53 19.49 -10.68
CA GLY A 177 3.39 18.71 -10.17
C GLY A 177 2.82 17.69 -11.17
N GLY A 178 2.07 16.72 -10.65
CA GLY A 178 1.36 15.72 -11.46
C GLY A 178 0.14 16.30 -12.18
N ALA A 179 -0.28 15.64 -13.27
CA ALA A 179 -1.54 15.98 -13.94
C ALA A 179 -2.71 15.77 -12.97
N GLY A 180 -3.44 16.85 -12.64
CA GLY A 180 -4.54 16.84 -11.67
C GLY A 180 -4.15 17.19 -10.23
N GLY A 181 -2.89 17.56 -9.96
CA GLY A 181 -2.36 17.88 -8.64
C GLY A 181 -1.43 16.81 -8.07
N GLY A 182 -0.80 17.09 -6.93
CA GLY A 182 0.13 16.17 -6.26
C GLY A 182 1.55 16.20 -6.84
N PHE A 183 2.41 15.31 -6.34
CA PHE A 183 3.80 15.17 -6.78
C PHE A 183 3.91 14.52 -8.16
N GLY A 184 2.93 13.70 -8.54
CA GLY A 184 2.93 12.97 -9.80
C GLY A 184 3.73 11.66 -9.75
N HIS A 185 3.30 10.68 -10.53
CA HIS A 185 3.86 9.32 -10.51
C HIS A 185 5.38 9.27 -10.78
N GLY A 186 5.92 10.19 -11.58
CA GLY A 186 7.36 10.26 -11.87
C GLY A 186 8.20 10.61 -10.64
N VAL A 187 7.75 11.59 -9.84
CA VAL A 187 8.42 12.02 -8.61
C VAL A 187 8.26 10.95 -7.53
N LEU A 188 7.03 10.44 -7.33
CA LEU A 188 6.78 9.36 -6.36
C LEU A 188 7.62 8.12 -6.68
N ARG A 189 7.79 7.79 -7.96
CA ARG A 189 8.68 6.71 -8.41
C ARG A 189 10.12 6.97 -8.00
N GLN A 190 10.64 8.17 -8.30
CA GLN A 190 12.03 8.50 -7.97
C GLN A 190 12.27 8.45 -6.46
N ALA A 191 11.33 8.98 -5.68
CA ALA A 191 11.36 8.90 -4.22
C ALA A 191 11.37 7.44 -3.76
N MET A 192 10.46 6.60 -4.26
CA MET A 192 10.38 5.18 -3.89
C MET A 192 11.64 4.38 -4.24
N LEU A 193 12.20 4.58 -5.44
CA LEU A 193 13.45 3.95 -5.84
C LEU A 193 14.63 4.44 -4.98
N GLY A 194 14.64 5.72 -4.62
CA GLY A 194 15.61 6.28 -3.67
C GLY A 194 15.48 5.67 -2.28
N THR A 195 14.26 5.46 -1.79
CA THR A 195 13.98 4.79 -0.50
C THR A 195 14.55 3.39 -0.50
N ILE A 196 14.25 2.58 -1.52
CA ILE A 196 14.76 1.21 -1.64
C ILE A 196 16.30 1.21 -1.67
N ARG A 197 16.91 2.12 -2.44
CA ARG A 197 18.38 2.26 -2.48
C ARG A 197 18.96 2.54 -1.10
N ARG A 198 18.44 3.54 -0.38
CA ARG A 198 18.90 3.91 0.97
C ARG A 198 18.73 2.76 1.97
N LEU A 199 17.60 2.05 1.91
CA LEU A 199 17.37 0.89 2.77
C LEU A 199 18.40 -0.22 2.50
N ASN A 200 18.70 -0.52 1.23
CA ASN A 200 19.75 -1.47 0.88
C ASN A 200 21.13 -1.01 1.36
N GLU A 201 21.48 0.28 1.22
CA GLU A 201 22.75 0.83 1.71
C GLU A 201 22.90 0.64 3.23
N PHE A 202 21.82 0.81 4.01
CA PHE A 202 21.86 0.53 5.45
C PHE A 202 22.03 -0.96 5.76
N LEU A 203 21.37 -1.84 5.00
CA LEU A 203 21.47 -3.30 5.15
C LEU A 203 22.87 -3.81 4.81
N ASP A 204 23.44 -3.33 3.71
CA ASP A 204 24.80 -3.64 3.26
C ASP A 204 25.82 -3.19 4.31
N ALA A 205 25.70 -1.96 4.82
CA ALA A 205 26.56 -1.43 5.88
C ALA A 205 26.45 -2.22 7.20
N ALA A 206 25.30 -2.81 7.48
CA ALA A 206 25.09 -3.67 8.65
C ALA A 206 25.52 -5.13 8.45
N GLY A 207 25.95 -5.50 7.23
CA GLY A 207 26.39 -6.86 6.90
C GLY A 207 25.28 -7.91 7.02
N THR A 208 24.04 -7.56 6.66
CA THR A 208 22.89 -8.46 6.80
C THR A 208 22.73 -9.34 5.57
N GLY A 209 22.76 -10.66 5.73
CA GLY A 209 22.57 -11.62 4.63
C GLY A 209 21.13 -12.11 4.43
N GLU A 210 20.18 -11.67 5.26
CA GLU A 210 18.77 -12.06 5.17
C GLU A 210 18.00 -11.14 4.21
N PRO A 211 17.17 -11.69 3.31
CA PRO A 211 16.46 -10.90 2.31
C PRO A 211 15.33 -10.07 2.91
N SER A 212 15.27 -8.79 2.55
CA SER A 212 14.13 -7.92 2.80
C SER A 212 13.12 -8.01 1.65
N LEU A 213 11.84 -8.09 2.01
CA LEU A 213 10.72 -8.07 1.08
C LEU A 213 10.08 -6.68 1.16
N LEU A 214 10.16 -5.90 0.10
CA LEU A 214 9.82 -4.46 0.10
C LEU A 214 8.70 -4.16 -0.90
N ASN A 215 7.55 -4.84 -0.75
CA ASN A 215 6.37 -4.48 -1.54
C ASN A 215 5.71 -3.25 -0.90
N PHE A 216 6.08 -2.08 -1.40
CA PHE A 216 5.53 -0.80 -0.96
C PHE A 216 4.40 -0.36 -1.88
N ALA A 217 3.47 0.43 -1.33
CA ALA A 217 2.52 1.23 -2.10
C ALA A 217 2.47 2.63 -1.50
N ALA A 218 2.56 3.65 -2.33
CA ALA A 218 2.46 5.05 -1.92
C ALA A 218 1.53 5.81 -2.86
N THR A 219 0.83 6.80 -2.33
CA THR A 219 -0.06 7.68 -3.08
C THR A 219 -0.03 9.08 -2.50
N ASP A 220 -0.24 10.09 -3.33
CA ASP A 220 -0.39 11.50 -2.96
C ASP A 220 -1.84 12.00 -3.05
N GLY A 221 -2.79 11.09 -3.30
CA GLY A 221 -4.20 11.40 -3.59
C GLY A 221 -4.54 11.43 -5.07
N HIS A 222 -3.52 11.52 -5.95
CA HIS A 222 -3.70 11.68 -7.40
C HIS A 222 -2.97 10.59 -8.18
N SER A 223 -1.75 10.24 -7.77
CA SER A 223 -0.86 9.26 -8.36
C SER A 223 -0.58 8.14 -7.37
N VAL A 224 -0.40 6.93 -7.88
CA VAL A 224 -0.05 5.75 -7.08
C VAL A 224 1.27 5.19 -7.62
N VAL A 225 2.15 4.75 -6.73
CA VAL A 225 3.29 3.90 -7.09
C VAL A 225 3.30 2.68 -6.20
N CYS A 226 3.54 1.52 -6.79
CA CYS A 226 3.70 0.27 -6.05
C CYS A 226 5.04 -0.36 -6.41
N THR A 227 5.64 -1.14 -5.51
CA THR A 227 6.84 -1.91 -5.81
C THR A 227 6.59 -3.39 -5.56
N ARG A 228 7.18 -4.23 -6.40
CA ARG A 228 7.46 -5.61 -6.06
C ARG A 228 8.98 -5.76 -6.01
N TYR A 229 9.52 -5.93 -4.81
CA TYR A 229 10.97 -5.91 -4.59
C TYR A 229 11.43 -6.91 -3.53
N VAL A 230 12.54 -7.59 -3.81
CA VAL A 230 13.34 -8.37 -2.86
C VAL A 230 14.82 -8.04 -3.06
N CYS A 231 15.55 -7.85 -1.95
CA CYS A 231 16.97 -7.48 -2.00
C CYS A 231 17.91 -8.69 -2.26
N SER A 232 17.36 -9.84 -2.64
CA SER A 232 18.09 -11.07 -2.96
C SER A 232 17.86 -11.45 -4.42
N SER A 233 18.89 -11.97 -5.07
CA SER A 233 18.82 -12.47 -6.45
C SER A 233 18.20 -13.85 -6.55
N THR A 234 18.12 -14.60 -5.46
CA THR A 234 17.64 -15.99 -5.42
C THR A 234 16.24 -16.11 -4.83
N ASP A 235 15.90 -15.26 -3.87
CA ASP A 235 14.63 -15.34 -3.16
C ASP A 235 13.45 -14.82 -3.97
N GLU A 236 12.27 -15.27 -3.60
CA GLU A 236 11.03 -14.83 -4.21
C GLU A 236 10.48 -13.57 -3.53
N ALA A 237 10.21 -12.54 -4.33
CA ALA A 237 9.47 -11.38 -3.85
C ALA A 237 8.04 -11.78 -3.49
N ALA A 238 7.50 -11.16 -2.44
CA ALA A 238 6.10 -11.34 -2.05
C ALA A 238 5.17 -11.10 -3.26
N SER A 239 4.09 -11.87 -3.32
CA SER A 239 3.10 -11.78 -4.39
C SER A 239 2.50 -10.39 -4.49
N LEU A 240 2.36 -9.91 -5.74
CA LEU A 240 1.70 -8.66 -6.07
C LEU A 240 1.13 -8.78 -7.48
N TYR A 241 -0.16 -8.48 -7.63
CA TYR A 241 -0.90 -8.62 -8.87
C TYR A 241 -1.38 -7.26 -9.33
N PHE A 242 -1.35 -7.06 -10.64
CA PHE A 242 -1.82 -5.85 -11.29
C PHE A 242 -2.99 -6.17 -12.22
N SER A 243 -4.04 -5.37 -12.17
CA SER A 243 -5.19 -5.45 -13.08
C SER A 243 -5.66 -4.05 -13.45
N SER A 244 -5.92 -3.84 -14.73
CA SER A 244 -6.49 -2.61 -15.27
C SER A 244 -7.69 -2.92 -16.16
N GLY A 245 -8.65 -2.00 -16.20
CA GLY A 245 -9.84 -2.12 -17.03
C GLY A 245 -10.72 -0.88 -16.99
N THR A 246 -11.92 -1.00 -17.53
CA THR A 246 -12.91 0.09 -17.59
C THR A 246 -13.91 0.01 -16.44
N ARG A 247 -14.20 -1.19 -15.95
CA ARG A 247 -15.20 -1.42 -14.89
C ARG A 247 -14.90 -2.66 -14.06
N PHE A 248 -15.02 -2.53 -12.74
CA PHE A 248 -15.03 -3.65 -11.80
C PHE A 248 -16.42 -3.73 -11.19
N HIS A 249 -17.09 -4.87 -11.33
CA HIS A 249 -18.47 -5.04 -10.86
C HIS A 249 -18.79 -6.51 -10.60
N GLU A 250 -19.84 -6.74 -9.81
CA GLU A 250 -20.45 -8.05 -9.62
C GLU A 250 -21.26 -8.42 -10.86
N TYR A 251 -20.83 -9.47 -11.57
CA TYR A 251 -21.52 -9.94 -12.79
C TYR A 251 -22.49 -11.09 -12.50
N LYS A 252 -22.38 -11.70 -11.33
CA LYS A 252 -23.27 -12.74 -10.81
C LYS A 252 -23.35 -12.60 -9.31
N GLU A 253 -24.57 -12.68 -8.78
CA GLU A 253 -24.84 -12.62 -7.34
C GLU A 253 -24.05 -13.68 -6.57
N GLY A 254 -23.53 -13.30 -5.40
CA GLY A 254 -22.78 -14.17 -4.51
C GLY A 254 -21.30 -13.82 -4.43
N GLY A 255 -20.92 -12.59 -4.76
CA GLY A 255 -19.53 -12.12 -4.67
C GLY A 255 -18.69 -12.43 -5.91
N PHE A 256 -19.32 -12.75 -7.04
CA PHE A 256 -18.61 -13.00 -8.29
C PHE A 256 -18.35 -11.69 -9.03
N TYR A 257 -17.15 -11.15 -8.82
CA TYR A 257 -16.70 -9.91 -9.45
C TYR A 257 -15.75 -10.18 -10.62
N ARG A 258 -15.76 -9.28 -11.60
CA ARG A 258 -14.81 -9.31 -12.71
C ARG A 258 -14.35 -7.92 -13.13
N MET A 259 -13.12 -7.87 -13.64
CA MET A 259 -12.58 -6.72 -14.35
C MET A 259 -12.99 -6.78 -15.83
N GLU A 260 -13.74 -5.79 -16.30
CA GLU A 260 -14.11 -5.64 -17.71
C GLU A 260 -13.16 -4.67 -18.43
N ARG A 261 -12.99 -4.92 -19.73
CA ARG A 261 -12.25 -4.08 -20.67
C ARG A 261 -13.13 -3.89 -21.90
N HIS A 262 -13.92 -2.82 -21.91
CA HIS A 262 -14.80 -2.52 -23.05
C HIS A 262 -14.06 -1.82 -24.19
N ASP A 263 -12.97 -1.12 -23.88
CA ASP A 263 -12.17 -0.39 -24.86
C ASP A 263 -10.65 -0.51 -24.55
N ARG A 264 -9.84 0.30 -25.24
CA ARG A 264 -8.40 0.44 -24.96
C ARG A 264 -8.12 1.34 -23.76
N GLY A 265 -9.14 1.96 -23.17
CA GLY A 265 -9.07 2.79 -22.00
C GLY A 265 -8.74 1.98 -20.74
N GLN A 266 -8.12 2.66 -19.79
CA GLN A 266 -7.83 2.14 -18.46
C GLN A 266 -8.40 3.12 -17.44
N ASP A 267 -9.72 3.08 -17.28
CA ASP A 267 -10.44 3.96 -16.36
C ASP A 267 -10.15 3.62 -14.90
N LEU A 268 -9.73 2.39 -14.62
CA LEU A 268 -9.35 1.97 -13.28
C LEU A 268 -8.20 0.96 -13.27
N VAL A 269 -7.48 0.99 -12.16
CA VAL A 269 -6.33 0.15 -11.84
C VAL A 269 -6.52 -0.41 -10.43
N MET A 270 -6.22 -1.70 -10.30
CA MET A 270 -6.18 -2.41 -9.02
C MET A 270 -4.82 -3.09 -8.88
N VAL A 271 -4.20 -2.91 -7.71
CA VAL A 271 -3.00 -3.62 -7.31
C VAL A 271 -3.29 -4.35 -6.02
N ALA A 272 -3.10 -5.66 -5.97
CA ALA A 272 -3.44 -6.45 -4.79
C ALA A 272 -2.40 -7.54 -4.53
N SER A 273 -2.16 -7.83 -3.26
CA SER A 273 -1.31 -8.95 -2.84
C SER A 273 -1.83 -10.29 -3.36
N GLU A 274 -3.16 -10.45 -3.43
CA GLU A 274 -3.85 -11.58 -4.07
C GLU A 274 -5.02 -11.04 -4.91
N PRO A 275 -5.34 -11.68 -6.05
CA PRO A 275 -6.47 -11.27 -6.87
C PRO A 275 -7.79 -11.42 -6.12
N LEU A 276 -8.70 -10.48 -6.30
CA LEU A 276 -10.03 -10.53 -5.68
C LEU A 276 -10.97 -11.54 -6.39
N THR A 277 -10.54 -12.04 -7.55
CA THR A 277 -11.24 -13.01 -8.39
C THR A 277 -10.21 -13.86 -9.16
N PHE A 278 -10.51 -15.15 -9.37
CA PHE A 278 -9.66 -16.11 -10.09
C PHE A 278 -10.26 -16.56 -11.44
N GLU A 279 -11.33 -15.92 -11.93
CA GLU A 279 -12.16 -16.42 -13.03
C GLU A 279 -11.42 -16.64 -14.37
N ARG A 280 -10.33 -15.88 -14.63
CA ARG A 280 -9.53 -15.98 -15.86
C ARG A 280 -8.09 -16.42 -15.62
N GLY A 281 -7.85 -17.14 -14.53
CA GLY A 281 -6.51 -17.40 -14.02
C GLY A 281 -5.94 -16.20 -13.25
N LEU A 282 -4.69 -16.33 -12.80
CA LEU A 282 -4.01 -15.27 -12.06
C LEU A 282 -3.70 -14.09 -12.99
N PRO A 283 -3.99 -12.84 -12.59
CA PRO A 283 -3.45 -11.66 -13.24
C PRO A 283 -1.92 -11.71 -13.31
N PRO A 284 -1.27 -10.94 -14.19
CA PRO A 284 0.18 -10.88 -14.23
C PRO A 284 0.73 -10.32 -12.90
N GLN A 285 1.86 -10.90 -12.47
CA GLN A 285 2.69 -10.29 -11.45
C GLN A 285 3.76 -9.41 -12.12
N PRO A 286 4.06 -8.22 -11.59
CA PRO A 286 5.22 -7.46 -12.02
C PRO A 286 6.53 -8.23 -11.77
N PRO A 287 7.61 -7.90 -12.50
CA PRO A 287 8.94 -8.42 -12.21
C PRO A 287 9.35 -8.22 -10.75
N ARG A 288 10.16 -9.14 -10.21
CA ARG A 288 10.57 -9.18 -8.78
C ARG A 288 11.32 -7.95 -8.27
N GLN A 289 11.84 -7.11 -9.15
CA GLN A 289 12.54 -5.88 -8.82
C GLN A 289 12.04 -4.76 -9.73
N SER A 290 10.72 -4.54 -9.71
CA SER A 290 10.09 -3.53 -10.54
C SER A 290 9.13 -2.66 -9.74
N PRO A 291 9.17 -1.34 -9.97
CA PRO A 291 8.04 -0.48 -9.68
C PRO A 291 6.91 -0.69 -10.71
N ILE A 292 5.67 -0.64 -10.22
CA ILE A 292 4.43 -0.53 -10.99
C ILE A 292 4.01 0.95 -10.96
N TYR A 293 3.60 1.47 -12.11
CA TYR A 293 3.08 2.83 -12.26
C TYR A 293 1.63 2.80 -12.69
#